data_AF-S3Y768-F1
#
_entry.id   AF-S3Y768-F1
#
_cell.length_a   1.000
_cell.length_b   1.000
_cell.length_c   1.000
_cell.angle_alpha   90.00
_cell.angle_beta   90.00
_cell.angle_gamma   90.00
#
_symmetry.space_group_name_H-M   'P 1'
#
loop_
_entity.id
_entity.type
_entity.pdbx_description
1 polymer ?
#
loop_
_entity_poly.entity_id
_entity_poly.type
_entity_poly.pdbx_seq_one_letter_code
_entity_poly.pdbx_strand_id
1 'polypeptide(L)' 'MNETLISETLQAYGVDLTRIPTDAAIKPCWDRAEGRVTGIYVQTFCYDQDGEILIDNLAKRAVILNVFHPEP' A
#
# COMPACT_ATOMS: atom_id res chain seq x y z
N MET A 1 7.08 4.11 -17.45
CA MET A 1 7.05 4.98 -16.26
C MET A 1 8.30 4.62 -15.46
N ASN A 2 9.16 5.59 -15.14
CA ASN A 2 10.52 5.31 -14.64
C ASN A 2 10.44 4.69 -13.23
N GLU A 3 10.81 3.42 -13.08
CA GLU A 3 10.80 2.68 -11.81
C GLU A 3 11.64 3.38 -10.73
N THR A 4 12.71 4.08 -11.12
CA THR A 4 13.55 4.89 -10.25
C THR A 4 12.77 5.99 -9.52
N LEU A 5 11.86 6.67 -10.23
CA LEU A 5 11.08 7.79 -9.68
C LEU A 5 10.07 7.32 -8.62
N ILE A 6 9.50 6.13 -8.86
CA ILE A 6 8.58 5.47 -7.92
C ILE A 6 9.35 5.04 -6.68
N SER A 7 10.54 4.47 -6.84
CA SER A 7 11.39 4.02 -5.74
C SER A 7 11.79 5.16 -4.79
N GLU A 8 12.26 6.28 -5.34
CA GLU A 8 12.65 7.47 -4.56
C GLU A 8 11.46 8.08 -3.80
N THR A 9 10.29 8.14 -4.45
CA THR A 9 9.08 8.65 -3.82
C THR A 9 8.71 7.79 -2.61
N LEU A 10 8.67 6.47 -2.75
CA LEU A 10 8.27 5.57 -1.67
C LEU A 10 9.26 5.57 -0.50
N GLN A 11 10.55 5.70 -0.78
CA GLN A 11 11.57 5.89 0.23
C GLN A 11 11.39 7.21 1.00
N ALA A 12 10.97 8.29 0.34
CA ALA A 12 10.67 9.55 1.01
C ALA A 12 9.55 9.40 2.05
N TYR A 13 8.55 8.55 1.79
CA TYR A 13 7.47 8.19 2.75
C TYR A 13 7.91 7.17 3.81
N GLY A 14 9.21 6.84 3.90
CA GLY A 14 9.76 5.89 4.85
C GLY A 14 9.38 4.43 4.57
N VAL A 15 8.97 4.11 3.34
CA VAL A 15 8.58 2.75 2.96
C VAL A 15 9.81 1.96 2.49
N ASP A 16 10.11 0.86 3.17
CA ASP A 16 11.16 -0.08 2.77
C ASP A 16 10.65 -1.01 1.65
N LEU A 17 11.04 -0.71 0.42
CA LEU A 17 10.65 -1.45 -0.79
C LEU A 17 11.08 -2.91 -0.78
N THR A 18 12.11 -3.28 -0.02
CA THR A 18 12.56 -4.68 0.08
C THR A 18 11.61 -5.55 0.90
N ARG A 19 10.72 -4.92 1.66
CA ARG A 19 9.74 -5.58 2.53
C ARG A 19 8.31 -5.48 2.01
N ILE A 20 8.09 -4.81 0.88
CA ILE A 20 6.77 -4.71 0.28
C ILE A 20 6.49 -6.01 -0.50
N PRO A 21 5.39 -6.72 -0.20
CA PRO A 21 4.95 -7.85 -1.00
C PRO A 21 4.73 -7.45 -2.46
N THR A 22 5.07 -8.33 -3.42
CA THR A 22 4.97 -8.03 -4.85
C THR A 22 3.54 -7.79 -5.34
N ASP A 23 2.55 -8.27 -4.60
CA ASP A 23 1.12 -8.09 -4.82
C ASP A 23 0.56 -6.83 -4.16
N ALA A 24 1.38 -6.05 -3.46
CA ALA A 24 0.94 -4.82 -2.82
C ALA A 24 0.66 -3.72 -3.85
N ALA A 25 -0.47 -3.03 -3.67
CA ALA A 25 -0.83 -1.85 -4.43
C ALA A 25 -0.53 -0.58 -3.62
N ILE A 26 0.08 0.41 -4.28
CA ILE A 26 0.39 1.69 -3.65
C ILE A 26 -0.45 2.80 -4.30
N LYS A 27 -1.16 3.58 -3.48
CA LYS A 27 -2.13 4.58 -3.94
C LYS A 27 -1.85 5.93 -3.26
N PRO A 28 -1.74 7.04 -4.02
CA PRO A 28 -1.60 8.36 -3.42
C PRO A 28 -2.89 8.78 -2.70
N CYS A 29 -2.74 9.42 -1.54
CA CYS A 29 -3.83 10.09 -0.84
C CYS A 29 -3.86 11.55 -1.29
N TRP A 30 -4.83 11.88 -2.14
CA TRP A 30 -5.05 13.24 -2.61
C TRP A 30 -5.99 13.99 -1.67
N ASP A 31 -5.52 15.10 -1.12
CA ASP A 31 -6.39 16.08 -0.48
C ASP A 31 -6.90 17.06 -1.55
N ARG A 32 -8.21 17.05 -1.77
CA ARG A 32 -8.87 17.93 -2.75
C ARG A 32 -8.97 19.38 -2.29
N ALA A 33 -9.00 19.62 -0.99
CA ALA A 33 -9.04 20.97 -0.42
C ALA A 33 -7.65 21.63 -0.52
N GLU A 34 -6.59 20.88 -0.26
CA GLU A 34 -5.21 21.37 -0.40
C GLU A 34 -4.67 21.29 -1.83
N GLY A 35 -5.32 20.54 -2.71
CA GLY A 35 -4.91 20.39 -4.11
C GLY A 35 -3.57 19.66 -4.28
N ARG A 36 -3.20 18.81 -3.31
CA ARG A 36 -1.92 18.08 -3.28
C ARG A 36 -2.07 16.67 -2.70
N VAL A 37 -1.03 15.86 -2.87
CA VAL A 37 -0.90 14.55 -2.20
C VAL A 37 -0.45 14.79 -0.77
N THR A 38 -1.13 14.20 0.21
CA THR A 38 -0.84 14.34 1.66
C THR A 38 -0.33 13.05 2.29
N GLY A 39 -0.17 12.00 1.50
CA GLY A 39 0.24 10.69 1.96
C GLY A 39 0.13 9.61 0.88
N ILE A 40 0.47 8.38 1.25
CA ILE A 40 0.24 7.19 0.44
C ILE A 40 -0.43 6.09 1.27
N TYR A 41 -1.24 5.28 0.62
CA TYR A 41 -1.73 4.01 1.13
C TYR A 41 -0.95 2.86 0.51
N VAL A 42 -0.44 1.97 1.33
CA VAL A 42 0.09 0.67 0.92
C VAL A 42 -0.97 -0.37 1.27
N GLN A 43 -1.44 -1.09 0.26
CA GLN A 43 -2.54 -2.05 0.34
C GLN A 43 -2.05 -3.44 -0.08
N THR A 44 -2.23 -4.47 0.74
CA THR A 44 -1.83 -5.85 0.41
C THR A 44 -2.84 -6.86 0.97
N PHE A 45 -2.82 -8.09 0.45
CA PHE A 45 -3.62 -9.18 0.99
C PHE A 45 -3.01 -9.71 2.28
N CYS A 46 -3.85 -10.20 3.18
CA CYS A 46 -3.38 -11.00 4.30
C CYS A 46 -3.31 -12.46 3.88
N TYR A 47 -2.30 -13.17 4.35
CA TYR A 47 -2.05 -14.58 4.05
C TYR A 47 -2.10 -15.42 5.31
N ASP A 48 -2.54 -16.67 5.21
CA ASP A 48 -2.43 -17.63 6.29
C ASP A 48 -1.02 -18.26 6.38
N GLN A 49 -0.86 -19.21 7.30
CA GLN A 49 0.39 -19.93 7.52
C GLN A 49 0.84 -20.80 6.34
N ASP A 50 -0.09 -21.16 5.45
CA ASP A 50 0.18 -21.96 4.26
C ASP A 50 0.45 -21.07 3.03
N GLY A 51 0.33 -19.75 3.19
CA GLY A 51 0.56 -18.75 2.14
C GLY A 51 -0.66 -18.49 1.26
N GLU A 52 -1.85 -18.95 1.68
CA GLU A 52 -3.09 -18.72 0.96
C GLU A 52 -3.74 -17.39 1.38
N ILE A 53 -4.43 -16.73 0.45
CA ILE A 53 -5.12 -15.46 0.74
C ILE A 53 -6.21 -15.69 1.77
N LEU A 54 -6.17 -14.93 2.87
CA LEU A 54 -7.22 -14.95 3.88
C LEU A 54 -8.52 -14.40 3.31
N ILE A 55 -9.59 -15.18 3.47
CA ILE A 55 -10.95 -14.80 3.05
C ILE A 55 -11.82 -14.58 4.29
N ASP A 56 -12.45 -13.40 4.38
CA ASP A 56 -13.56 -13.18 5.30
C ASP A 56 -14.75 -14.03 4.85
N ASN A 57 -15.04 -15.06 5.63
CA ASN A 57 -16.10 -16.01 5.34
C ASN A 57 -17.52 -15.44 5.44
N LEU A 58 -17.73 -14.33 6.16
CA LEU A 58 -19.01 -13.65 6.27
C LEU A 58 -19.26 -12.75 5.05
N ALA A 59 -18.26 -11.95 4.68
CA ALA A 59 -18.36 -11.03 3.54
C ALA A 59 -18.05 -11.69 2.19
N LYS A 60 -17.47 -12.89 2.18
CA LYS A 60 -16.94 -13.61 1.00
C LYS A 60 -15.95 -12.75 0.21
N ARG A 61 -15.04 -12.07 0.91
CA ARG A 61 -14.05 -11.16 0.33
C ARG A 61 -12.66 -11.43 0.89
N ALA A 62 -11.64 -11.16 0.08
CA ALA A 62 -10.26 -11.19 0.54
C ALA A 62 -10.04 -10.15 1.63
N VAL A 63 -9.30 -10.54 2.67
CA VAL A 63 -8.86 -9.65 3.74
C VAL A 63 -7.71 -8.82 3.21
N ILE A 64 -7.84 -7.50 3.33
CA ILE A 64 -6.86 -6.54 2.82
C ILE A 64 -6.35 -5.72 4.01
N LEU A 65 -5.03 -5.65 4.16
CA LEU A 65 -4.37 -4.75 5.08
C LEU A 65 -4.05 -3.43 4.37
N ASN A 66 -4.36 -2.31 5.04
CA ASN A 66 -4.04 -0.97 4.55
C ASN A 66 -3.21 -0.24 5.58
N VAL A 67 -2.05 0.26 5.18
CA VAL A 67 -1.19 1.11 6.00
C VAL A 67 -1.11 2.48 5.35
N PHE A 68 -1.36 3.53 6.14
CA PHE A 68 -1.23 4.91 5.71
C PHE A 68 0.13 5.47 6.12
N HIS A 69 0.82 6.09 5.17
CA HIS A 69 2.04 6.85 5.40
C HIS A 69 1.76 8.31 5.06
N PRO A 70 1.72 9.22 6.06
CA PRO A 70 1.56 10.64 5.80
C PRO A 70 2.77 11.19 5.05
N GLU A 71 2.58 12.29 4.34
CA GLU A 71 3.68 13.05 3.75
C GLU A 71 4.70 13.47 4.84
N PRO A 72 6.02 13.39 4.55
CA PRO A 72 7.08 13.83 5.47
C PRO A 72 6.99 15.30 5.89
#